data_AF-A0A3D2J2L4-F1
#
_entry.id   AF-A0A3D2J2L4-F1
#
_cell.length_a   1.000
_cell.length_b   1.000
_cell.length_c   1.000
_cell.angle_alpha   90.00
_cell.angle_beta   90.00
_cell.angle_gamma   90.00
#
_symmetry.space_group_name_H-M   'P 1'
#
loop_
_entity.id
_entity.type
_entity.pdbx_description
1 polymer ?
#
loop_
_entity_poly.entity_id
_entity_poly.type
_entity_poly.pdbx_seq_one_letter_code
_entity_poly.pdbx_strand_id
1 'polypeptide(L)'
;MIKGKPFVKWAGGKRQIIDKLKKYVPDEFNTYYEPFVGGGALLFELSPKNAVINDSNKELMNVYECIKDEKKFEAMCRELNTHEMKHSEEYYYTIRNMDRDKKKFNKVVD
;
A
#
# COMPACT_ATOMS: atom_id res chain seq x y z
N MET A 1 17.21 -9.46 9.40
CA MET A 1 15.90 -9.53 8.73
C MET A 1 15.62 -8.16 8.13
N ILE A 2 15.26 -8.09 6.85
CA ILE A 2 14.96 -6.81 6.18
C ILE A 2 13.58 -6.35 6.65
N LYS A 3 13.50 -5.18 7.28
CA LYS A 3 12.21 -4.57 7.65
C LYS A 3 11.57 -3.92 6.42
N GLY A 4 10.27 -4.15 6.24
CA GLY A 4 9.48 -3.43 5.24
C GLY A 4 9.47 -1.93 5.51
N LYS A 5 9.08 -1.15 4.50
CA LYS A 5 8.83 0.30 4.62
C LYS A 5 7.51 0.63 3.93
N PRO A 6 6.79 1.67 4.38
CA PRO A 6 5.62 2.17 3.64
C PRO A 6 5.94 2.40 2.17
N PHE A 7 5.17 1.76 1.28
CA PHE A 7 5.37 1.81 -0.17
C PHE A 7 4.76 3.06 -0.82
N VAL A 8 3.83 3.73 -0.14
CA VAL A 8 3.14 4.92 -0.64
C VAL A 8 3.20 6.06 0.37
N LYS A 9 3.29 7.31 -0.14
CA LYS A 9 3.07 8.50 0.70
C LYS A 9 1.59 8.54 1.09
N TRP A 10 1.33 8.53 2.39
CA TRP A 10 -0.02 8.51 2.93
C TRP A 10 -0.23 9.65 3.92
N ALA A 11 -1.34 10.37 3.79
CA ALA A 11 -1.73 11.39 4.76
C ALA A 11 -1.92 10.73 6.15
N GLY A 12 -1.42 11.37 7.20
CA GLY A 12 -1.45 10.79 8.55
C GLY A 12 -0.44 9.65 8.78
N GLY A 13 0.58 9.52 7.93
CA GLY A 13 1.64 8.52 8.09
C GLY A 13 2.33 8.62 9.45
N LYS A 14 2.26 7.55 10.25
CA LYS A 14 2.74 7.51 11.65
C LYS A 14 4.27 7.50 11.81
N ARG A 15 5.03 7.67 10.72
CA ARG A 15 6.51 7.60 10.72
C ARG A 15 7.16 8.57 11.70
N GLN A 16 6.61 9.77 11.85
CA GLN A 16 7.15 10.80 12.76
C GLN A 16 6.90 10.50 14.25
N ILE A 17 5.97 9.60 14.57
CA ILE A 17 5.60 9.26 15.95
C ILE A 17 5.90 7.79 16.28
N ILE A 18 6.63 7.08 15.40
CA ILE A 18 6.88 5.64 15.51
C ILE A 18 7.54 5.28 16.84
N ASP A 19 8.55 6.05 17.26
CA ASP A 19 9.30 5.83 18.50
C ASP A 19 8.46 6.04 19.75
N LYS A 20 7.43 6.89 19.67
CA LYS A 20 6.48 7.08 20.76
C LYS A 20 5.51 5.91 20.86
N LEU A 21 5.01 5.42 19.72
CA LEU A 21 4.10 4.28 19.68
C LEU A 21 4.76 3.00 20.20
N LYS A 22 6.02 2.74 19.81
CA LYS A 22 6.77 1.55 20.24
C LYS A 22 6.92 1.42 21.75
N LYS A 23 6.93 2.53 22.49
CA LYS A 23 7.00 2.51 23.97
C LYS A 23 5.76 1.89 24.63
N TYR A 24 4.65 1.83 23.91
CA TYR A 24 3.38 1.31 24.40
C TYR A 24 2.98 -0.01 23.74
N VAL A 25 3.80 -0.50 22.80
CA VAL A 25 3.59 -1.83 22.23
C VAL A 25 4.07 -2.86 23.26
N PRO A 26 3.27 -3.89 23.58
CA PRO A 26 3.71 -4.93 24.50
C PRO A 26 4.93 -5.67 23.94
N ASP A 27 5.84 -6.08 24.82
CA ASP A 27 7.04 -6.83 24.44
C ASP A 27 6.68 -8.15 23.73
N GLU A 28 5.57 -8.77 24.12
CA GLU A 28 5.04 -9.99 23.52
C GLU A 28 3.56 -9.85 23.16
N PHE A 29 3.23 -10.31 21.95
CA PHE A 29 1.86 -10.42 21.48
C PHE A 29 1.76 -11.49 20.38
N ASN A 30 0.56 -12.02 20.18
CA ASN A 30 0.32 -13.09 19.20
C ASN A 30 0.03 -12.52 17.80
N THR A 31 -1.12 -11.86 17.64
CA THR A 31 -1.58 -11.30 16.36
C THR A 31 -1.73 -9.81 16.49
N TYR A 32 -1.12 -9.08 15.55
CA TYR A 32 -1.26 -7.64 15.42
C TYR A 32 -2.52 -7.30 14.63
N TYR A 33 -3.32 -6.35 15.11
CA TYR A 33 -4.51 -5.87 14.41
C TYR A 33 -4.39 -4.36 14.14
N GLU A 34 -4.50 -3.94 12.88
CA GLU A 34 -4.50 -2.52 12.49
C GLU A 34 -5.69 -2.22 11.56
N PRO A 35 -6.84 -1.79 12.12
CA PRO A 35 -8.06 -1.55 11.35
C PRO A 35 -8.02 -0.36 10.37
N PHE A 36 -7.00 0.50 10.53
CA PHE A 36 -6.77 1.72 9.75
C PHE A 36 -5.30 1.79 9.34
N VAL A 37 -4.88 0.86 8.49
CA VAL A 37 -3.46 0.62 8.18
C VAL A 37 -2.83 1.80 7.44
N GLY A 38 -3.56 2.47 6.54
CA GLY A 38 -2.99 3.48 5.66
C GLY A 38 -1.73 2.96 4.96
N GLY A 39 -0.63 3.73 5.01
CA GLY A 39 0.66 3.29 4.46
C GLY A 39 1.40 2.21 5.29
N GLY A 40 0.84 1.71 6.40
CA GLY A 40 1.38 0.60 7.19
C GLY A 40 2.64 0.93 7.99
N ALA A 41 2.82 2.18 8.39
CA ALA A 41 4.04 2.61 9.07
C ALA A 41 4.35 1.78 10.33
N LEU A 42 3.36 1.52 11.19
CA LEU A 42 3.56 0.74 12.40
C LEU A 42 3.63 -0.76 12.11
N LEU A 43 2.76 -1.29 11.24
CA LEU A 43 2.84 -2.67 10.72
C LEU A 43 4.27 -3.05 10.29
N PHE A 44 4.87 -2.25 9.40
CA PHE A 44 6.19 -2.52 8.87
C PHE A 44 7.30 -2.35 9.91
N GLU A 45 7.18 -1.38 10.81
CA GLU A 45 8.15 -1.18 11.89
C GLU A 45 8.16 -2.35 12.89
N LEU A 46 6.97 -2.84 13.26
CA LEU A 46 6.81 -3.98 14.19
C LEU A 46 7.15 -5.31 13.53
N SER A 47 6.92 -5.45 12.22
CA SER A 47 7.15 -6.69 11.46
C SER A 47 6.63 -7.95 12.20
N PRO A 48 5.35 -7.95 12.63
CA PRO A 48 4.80 -9.03 13.44
C PRO A 48 4.75 -10.36 12.66
N LYS A 49 4.79 -11.49 13.37
CA LYS A 49 4.64 -12.82 12.74
C LYS A 49 3.27 -13.01 12.10
N ASN A 50 2.22 -12.56 12.79
CA ASN A 50 0.83 -12.61 12.33
C ASN A 50 0.21 -11.21 12.41
N ALA A 51 -0.45 -10.79 11.34
CA ALA A 51 -1.16 -9.52 11.29
C ALA A 51 -2.49 -9.63 10.55
N VAL A 52 -3.47 -8.86 11.02
CA VAL A 52 -4.74 -8.60 10.35
C VAL A 52 -4.86 -7.09 10.16
N ILE A 53 -4.91 -6.64 8.92
CA ILE A 53 -4.97 -5.22 8.57
C ILE A 53 -6.23 -4.91 7.78
N ASN A 54 -6.70 -3.68 7.89
CA ASN A 54 -7.83 -3.20 7.13
C ASN A 54 -7.66 -1.71 6.82
N ASP A 55 -8.34 -1.26 5.77
CA ASP A 55 -8.63 0.14 5.49
C ASP A 55 -9.98 0.23 4.76
N SER A 56 -10.66 1.36 4.88
CA SER A 56 -11.86 1.65 4.10
C SER A 56 -11.58 1.85 2.61
N ASN A 57 -10.34 2.24 2.25
CA ASN A 57 -9.93 2.45 0.88
C ASN A 57 -9.62 1.12 0.18
N LYS A 58 -10.53 0.68 -0.70
CA LYS A 58 -10.39 -0.58 -1.45
C LYS A 58 -9.20 -0.60 -2.40
N GLU A 59 -8.85 0.52 -3.03
CA GLU A 59 -7.69 0.62 -3.92
C GLU A 59 -6.38 0.44 -3.15
N LEU A 60 -6.29 1.00 -1.94
CA LEU A 60 -5.15 0.77 -1.06
C LEU A 60 -5.05 -0.72 -0.68
N MET A 61 -6.18 -1.33 -0.27
CA MET A 61 -6.19 -2.75 0.08
C MET A 61 -5.84 -3.65 -1.12
N ASN A 62 -6.23 -3.26 -2.33
CA ASN A 62 -5.83 -3.95 -3.56
C ASN A 62 -4.31 -3.97 -3.74
N VAL A 63 -3.61 -2.86 -3.45
CA VAL A 63 -2.14 -2.83 -3.51
C VAL A 63 -1.52 -3.77 -2.48
N TYR A 64 -2.06 -3.84 -1.25
CA TYR A 64 -1.60 -4.81 -0.24
C TYR A 64 -1.79 -6.26 -0.70
N GLU A 65 -2.91 -6.59 -1.34
CA GLU A 65 -3.13 -7.92 -1.93
C GLU A 65 -2.16 -8.21 -3.08
N CYS A 66 -1.84 -7.21 -3.92
CA CYS A 66 -0.80 -7.35 -4.94
C CYS A 66 0.58 -7.60 -4.34
N ILE A 67 0.95 -6.92 -3.25
CA ILE A 67 2.24 -7.12 -2.58
C ILE A 67 2.35 -8.52 -1.96
N LYS A 68 1.24 -9.10 -1.52
CA LYS A 68 1.18 -10.43 -0.88
C LYS A 68 1.31 -11.58 -1.88
N ASP A 69 0.91 -11.37 -3.13
CA ASP A 69 0.93 -12.37 -4.20
C ASP A 69 2.09 -12.10 -5.17
N GLU A 70 3.06 -13.01 -5.25
CA GLU A 70 4.28 -12.85 -6.06
C GLU A 70 3.98 -12.53 -7.54
N LYS A 71 3.01 -13.21 -8.14
CA LYS A 71 2.68 -13.00 -9.56
C LYS A 71 2.05 -11.63 -9.79
N LYS A 72 1.15 -11.22 -8.89
CA LYS A 72 0.55 -9.88 -8.95
C LYS A 72 1.58 -8.79 -8.67
N PHE A 73 2.48 -9.02 -7.73
CA PHE A 73 3.57 -8.11 -7.40
C PHE A 73 4.48 -7.88 -8.63
N GLU A 74 4.90 -8.94 -9.31
CA GLU A 74 5.71 -8.86 -10.52
C GLU A 74 4.97 -8.15 -11.68
N ALA A 75 3.68 -8.45 -11.88
CA ALA A 75 2.85 -7.76 -12.86
C ALA A 75 2.74 -6.26 -12.56
N MET A 76 2.46 -5.90 -11.30
CA MET A 76 2.40 -4.52 -10.84
C MET A 76 3.74 -3.80 -11.05
N CYS A 77 4.87 -4.43 -10.72
CA CYS A 77 6.19 -3.83 -10.95
C CYS A 77 6.46 -3.55 -12.44
N ARG A 78 6.06 -4.46 -13.34
CA ARG A 78 6.21 -4.25 -14.79
C ARG A 78 5.39 -3.06 -15.30
N GLU A 79 4.16 -2.90 -14.82
CA GLU A 79 3.32 -1.75 -15.17
C GLU A 79 3.89 -0.45 -14.58
N LEU A 80 4.36 -0.45 -13.33
CA LEU A 80 5.02 0.70 -12.72
C LEU A 80 6.25 1.16 -13.52
N ASN A 81 7.09 0.23 -13.97
CA ASN A 81 8.25 0.55 -14.83
C ASN A 81 7.80 1.14 -16.18
N THR A 82 6.68 0.64 -16.73
CA THR A 82 6.10 1.19 -17.97
C THR A 82 5.63 2.63 -17.78
N HIS A 83 4.99 2.93 -16.64
CA HIS A 83 4.56 4.28 -16.31
C HIS A 83 5.74 5.22 -16.06
N GLU A 84 6.82 4.74 -15.44
CA GLU A 84 8.05 5.49 -15.22
C GLU A 84 8.72 5.87 -16.55
N MET A 85 8.87 4.92 -17.47
CA MET A 85 9.45 5.17 -18.80
C MET A 85 8.64 6.18 -19.64
N LYS A 86 7.31 6.20 -19.46
CA LYS A 86 6.40 7.09 -20.21
C LYS A 86 6.10 8.40 -19.47
N HIS A 87 6.75 8.67 -18.34
CA HIS A 87 6.39 9.77 -17.46
C HIS A 87 6.47 11.13 -18.18
N SER A 88 5.31 11.75 -18.34
CA SER A 88 5.15 13.15 -18.77
C SER A 88 3.88 13.72 -18.13
N GLU A 89 3.71 15.03 -18.17
CA GLU A 89 2.49 15.68 -17.70
C GLU A 89 1.26 15.21 -18.48
N GLU A 90 1.37 15.15 -19.81
CA GLU A 90 0.32 14.68 -20.71
C GLU A 90 -0.04 13.22 -20.45
N TYR A 91 0.97 12.37 -20.22
CA TYR A 91 0.76 10.97 -19.90
C TYR A 91 0.07 10.80 -18.54
N TYR A 92 0.49 11.56 -17.52
CA TYR A 92 -0.17 11.56 -16.21
C TYR A 92 -1.67 11.89 -16.32
N TYR A 93 -2.03 12.95 -17.04
CA TYR A 93 -3.44 13.30 -17.22
C TYR A 93 -4.21 12.28 -18.07
N THR A 94 -3.54 11.63 -19.03
CA THR A 94 -4.15 10.53 -19.80
C THR A 94 -4.55 9.37 -18.89
N ILE A 95 -3.64 8.90 -18.03
CA ILE A 95 -3.91 7.82 -17.07
C ILE A 95 -4.97 8.25 -16.04
N ARG A 96 -4.81 9.44 -15.44
CA ARG A 96 -5.75 9.97 -14.43
C ARG A 96 -7.17 10.18 -14.96
N ASN A 97 -7.35 10.34 -16.27
CA ASN A 97 -8.69 10.51 -16.84
C ASN A 97 -9.40 9.17 -17.10
N MET A 98 -8.70 8.03 -17.00
CA MET A 98 -9.28 6.71 -17.27
C MET A 98 -10.36 6.32 -16.25
N ASP A 99 -10.20 6.70 -14.99
CA ASP A 99 -11.13 6.37 -13.90
C ASP A 99 -12.39 7.27 -13.83
N ARG A 100 -12.41 8.35 -14.62
CA ARG A 100 -13.54 9.30 -14.69
C ARG A 100 -14.77 8.70 -15.34
N ASP A 101 -14.58 7.79 -16.30
CA ASP A 101 -15.67 7.01 -16.90
C ASP A 101 -15.69 5.62 -16.29
N LYS A 102 -16.49 5.45 -15.24
CA LYS A 102 -16.61 4.17 -14.51
C LYS A 102 -16.96 2.98 -15.41
N LYS A 103 -17.69 3.18 -16.52
CA LYS A 103 -18.04 2.08 -17.44
C LYS A 103 -16.85 1.65 -18.28
N LYS A 104 -15.98 2.58 -18.66
CA LYS A 104 -14.73 2.28 -19.38
C LYS A 104 -13.69 1.72 -18.42
N PHE A 105 -13.55 2.33 -17.25
CA PHE A 105 -12.61 1.90 -16.22
C PHE A 105 -12.85 0.44 -15.83
N ASN A 106 -14.10 0.07 -15.53
CA ASN A 106 -14.45 -1.30 -15.13
C ASN A 106 -14.15 -2.37 -16.20
N LYS A 107 -13.93 -1.99 -17.47
CA LYS A 107 -13.54 -2.92 -18.55
C LYS A 107 -12.03 -3.11 -18.68
N VAL A 108 -11.24 -2.25 -18.01
CA VAL A 108 -9.77 -2.27 -18.02
C VAL A 108 -9.21 -3.06 -16.83
N VAL A 109 -10.03 -3.27 -15.79
CA VAL A 109 -9.64 -3.96 -14.53
C VAL A 109 -9.83 -5.48 -14.56
N ASP A 110 -10.22 -6.04 -15.72
CA ASP A 110 -10.24 -7.50 -15.99
C ASP A 110 -8.93 -7.95 -16.66
#